data_AF-G4VXL5-F1
#
_entry.id   AF-G4VXL5-F1
#
_cell.length_a   1.000
_cell.length_b   1.000
_cell.length_c   1.000
_cell.angle_alpha   90.00
_cell.angle_beta   90.00
_cell.angle_gamma   90.00
#
_symmetry.space_group_name_H-M   'P 1'
#
loop_
_entity.id
_entity.type
_entity.pdbx_description
1 polymer ?
#
loop_
_entity_poly.entity_id
_entity_poly.type
_entity_poly.pdbx_seq_one_letter_code
_entity_poly.pdbx_strand_id
1 'polypeptide(L)' 'AFMLYMKEMRAKVVAECTLKESAAINQILGRKWHSLSREEQAKYYEKARQERQLHMQLYP' A
#
# COMPACT_ATOMS: atom_id res chain seq x y z
N ALA A 1 -0.01 -3.94 -5.65
CA ALA A 1 -0.86 -4.07 -4.45
C ALA A 1 -0.27 -3.29 -3.28
N PHE A 2 0.89 -3.68 -2.74
CA PHE A 2 1.50 -3.03 -1.56
C PHE A 2 1.69 -1.50 -1.71
N MET A 3 2.11 -1.01 -2.88
CA MET A 3 2.27 0.44 -3.09
C MET A 3 0.98 1.25 -2.91
N LEU A 4 -0.18 0.68 -3.24
CA LEU A 4 -1.48 1.33 -3.03
C LEU A 4 -1.84 1.37 -1.55
N TYR A 5 -1.64 0.26 -0.85
CA TYR A 5 -1.79 0.20 0.60
C TYR A 5 -0.86 1.21 1.31
N MET A 6 0.40 1.26 0.90
CA MET A 6 1.38 2.20 1.44
C MET A 6 0.92 3.64 1.21
N LYS A 7 0.48 4.00 0.00
CA LYS A 7 -0.02 5.34 -0.33
C LYS A 7 -1.19 5.75 0.58
N GLU A 8 -2.12 4.84 0.84
CA GLU A 8 -3.28 5.11 1.71
C GLU A 8 -2.89 5.18 3.21
N MET A 9 -2.03 4.27 3.69
CA MET A 9 -1.75 4.13 5.13
C MET A 9 -0.58 4.97 5.63
N ARG A 10 0.32 5.44 4.76
CA ARG A 10 1.52 6.18 5.17
C ARG A 10 1.18 7.40 6.02
N ALA A 11 0.19 8.18 5.62
CA ALA A 11 -0.23 9.36 6.39
C ALA A 11 -0.75 8.98 7.79
N LYS A 12 -1.48 7.85 7.92
CA LYS A 12 -1.98 7.35 9.20
C LYS A 12 -0.84 6.88 10.10
N VAL A 13 0.12 6.12 9.56
CA VAL A 13 1.29 5.67 10.32
C VAL A 13 2.17 6.84 10.76
N VAL A 14 2.32 7.88 9.93
CA VAL A 14 3.03 9.11 10.30
C VAL A 14 2.29 9.90 11.39
N ALA A 15 0.96 9.86 11.42
CA ALA A 15 0.18 10.51 12.48
C ALA A 15 0.23 9.71 13.80
N GLU A 16 0.22 8.38 13.73
CA GLU A 16 0.28 7.48 14.88
C GLU A 16 1.68 7.40 15.52
N CYS A 17 2.74 7.69 14.77
CA CYS A 17 4.13 7.56 15.22
C CYS A 17 4.89 8.87 15.00
N THR A 18 5.62 9.34 16.01
CA THR A 18 6.51 10.52 15.90
C THR A 18 7.73 10.29 15.00
N LEU A 19 7.88 9.08 14.45
CA LEU A 19 8.95 8.69 13.53
C LEU A 19 8.79 9.42 12.20
N LYS A 20 9.76 10.26 11.86
CA LYS A 20 9.81 10.99 10.57
C LYS A 20 10.62 10.26 9.51
N GLU A 21 11.35 9.22 9.90
CA GLU A 21 12.23 8.48 9.00
C GLU A 21 11.44 7.54 8.09
N SER A 22 11.58 7.73 6.78
CA SER A 22 10.82 6.95 5.79
C SER A 22 11.16 5.46 5.82
N ALA A 23 12.39 5.09 6.21
CA ALA A 23 12.78 3.69 6.34
C ALA A 23 12.01 2.99 7.46
N ALA A 24 11.89 3.63 8.63
CA ALA A 24 11.14 3.11 9.76
C ALA A 24 9.63 3.00 9.44
N ILE A 25 9.07 4.03 8.79
CA ILE A 25 7.66 4.01 8.34
C ILE A 25 7.41 2.86 7.37
N ASN A 26 8.30 2.63 6.41
CA ASN A 26 8.16 1.54 5.44
C ASN A 26 8.27 0.15 6.09
N GLN A 27 9.10 -0.01 7.12
CA GLN A 27 9.15 -1.25 7.90
C GLN A 27 7.83 -1.52 8.63
N ILE A 28 7.24 -0.49 9.26
CA ILE A 28 5.94 -0.62 9.94
C ILE A 28 4.85 -0.98 8.92
N LEU A 29 4.79 -0.27 7.79
CA LEU A 29 3.82 -0.55 6.74
C LEU A 29 3.98 -1.95 6.16
N GLY A 30 5.21 -2.42 5.97
CA GLY A 30 5.47 -3.79 5.54
C GLY A 30 4.95 -4.83 6.54
N ARG A 31 5.14 -4.59 7.84
CA ARG A 31 4.58 -5.47 8.89
C ARG A 31 3.05 -5.44 8.90
N LYS A 32 2.44 -4.24 8.90
CA LYS A 32 0.98 -4.09 8.87
C LYS A 32 0.36 -4.72 7.63
N TRP A 33 1.02 -4.63 6.47
CA TRP A 33 0.59 -5.29 5.24
C TRP A 33 0.57 -6.81 5.36
N HIS A 34 1.63 -7.42 5.89
CA HIS A 34 1.68 -8.88 6.08
C HIS A 34 0.70 -9.37 7.15
N SER A 35 0.30 -8.53 8.10
CA SER A 35 -0.71 -8.87 9.10
C SER A 35 -2.15 -8.72 8.60
N LEU A 36 -2.38 -8.09 7.44
CA LEU A 36 -3.73 -8.01 6.86
C LEU A 36 -4.24 -9.40 6.50
N SER A 37 -5.54 -9.61 6.64
CA SER A 37 -6.20 -10.81 6.13
C SER A 37 -6.09 -10.90 4.61
N ARG A 38 -6.29 -12.10 4.06
CA ARG A 38 -6.27 -12.32 2.61
C ARG A 38 -7.31 -11.46 1.88
N GLU A 39 -8.48 -11.28 2.48
CA GLU A 39 -9.57 -10.47 1.92
C GLU A 39 -9.18 -8.98 1.85
N GLU A 40 -8.58 -8.46 2.91
CA GLU A 40 -8.07 -7.09 2.93
C GLU A 40 -6.95 -6.88 1.91
N GLN A 41 -6.03 -7.82 1.79
CA GLN A 41 -4.98 -7.77 0.77
C GLN A 41 -5.58 -7.87 -0.64
N ALA A 42 -6.58 -8.73 -0.85
CA ALA A 42 -7.22 -8.96 -2.15
C ALA A 42 -7.76 -7.66 -2.76
N LYS A 43 -8.38 -6.80 -1.94
CA LYS A 43 -8.84 -5.47 -2.37
C LYS A 43 -7.74 -4.64 -3.04
N TYR A 44 -6.53 -4.65 -2.49
CA TYR A 44 -5.40 -3.90 -3.08
C TYR A 44 -4.76 -4.63 -4.27
N TYR A 45 -4.87 -5.96 -4.34
CA TYR A 45 -4.47 -6.72 -5.53
C TYR A 45 -5.41 -6.44 -6.71
N GLU A 46 -6.72 -6.40 -6.48
CA GLU A 46 -7.72 -6.07 -7.50
C GLU A 46 -7.54 -4.64 -8.02
N LYS A 47 -7.42 -3.64 -7.13
CA LYS A 47 -7.11 -2.26 -7.52
C LYS A 47 -5.84 -2.19 -8.38
N ALA A 48 -4.78 -2.87 -7.96
CA ALA A 48 -3.52 -2.87 -8.72
C ALA A 48 -3.64 -3.55 -10.09
N ARG A 49 -4.50 -4.57 -10.22
CA ARG A 49 -4.79 -5.21 -11.50
C ARG A 49 -5.54 -4.23 -12.43
N GLN A 50 -6.55 -3.54 -11.92
CA GLN A 50 -7.31 -2.54 -12.67
C GLN A 50 -6.41 -1.39 -13.15
N GLU A 51 -5.60 -0.81 -12.27
CA GLU A 51 -4.66 0.26 -12.65
C GLU A 51 -3.65 -0.21 -13.70
N ARG A 52 -3.11 -1.42 -13.56
CA ARG A 52 -2.21 -2.00 -14.58
C ARG A 52 -2.92 -2.13 -15.93
N GLN A 53 -4.15 -2.63 -15.95
CA GLN A 53 -4.90 -2.82 -17.18
C GLN A 53 -5.22 -1.48 -17.86
N LEU A 54 -5.62 -0.48 -17.08
CA LEU A 54 -5.85 0.87 -17.59
C LEU A 54 -4.56 1.49 -18.14
N HIS A 55 -3.43 1.33 -17.44
CA HIS A 55 -2.14 1.84 -17.90
C HIS A 55 -1.72 1.20 -19.23
N MET A 56 -1.88 -0.12 -19.39
CA MET A 56 -1.59 -0.81 -20.65
C MET A 56 -2.49 -0.33 -21.81
N GLN A 57 -3.73 0.08 -21.53
CA GLN A 57 -4.63 0.62 -22.55
C GLN A 57 -4.26 2.06 -22.96
N LEU A 58 -3.84 2.88 -22.00
CA LEU A 58 -3.49 4.29 -22.23
C LEU A 58 -2.07 4.47 -22.78
N TYR A 59 -1.17 3.52 -22.50
CA TYR A 59 0.24 3.55 -22.87
C TYR A 59 0.69 2.18 -23.43
N PRO A 60 0.29 1.85 -24.67
CA PRO A 60 0.66 0.59 -25.33
C PRO A 60 2.13 0.51 -25.75
#